data_AF-A0A938SE95-F1
#
_entry.id   AF-A0A938SE95-F1
#
_cell.length_a   1.000
_cell.length_b   1.000
_cell.length_c   1.000
_cell.angle_alpha   90.00
_cell.angle_beta   90.00
_cell.angle_gamma   90.00
#
_symmetry.space_group_name_H-M   'P 1'
#
loop_
_entity.id
_entity.type
_entity.pdbx_description
1 polymer ?
#
loop_
_entity_poly.entity_id
_entity_poly.type
_entity_poly.pdbx_seq_one_letter_code
_entity_poly.pdbx_strand_id
1 'polypeptide(L)'
;MRQAIGTAKSILESMLECKVSGFRAPYTRINGDVIATLAELGFAYDSSETRAIGPDWRLESYLVEGGDTFLAELALPEFKDSRGKRMTSYLWPMLEGRRRPEEYLDVIRQTAPTAPGGLFILAFHPWHIAADEKGRPFSPEELQRNCRDLGAVLAGLRSIPATKLVTLQGYLNLVENA
;
A
#
# COMPACT_ATOMS: atom_id res chain seq x y z
N MET A 1 -14.26 -3.59 18.46
CA MET A 1 -13.70 -3.25 17.14
C MET A 1 -14.59 -2.26 16.39
N ARG A 2 -15.86 -2.61 16.13
CA ARG A 2 -16.86 -1.76 15.46
C ARG A 2 -16.92 -0.31 15.93
N GLN A 3 -16.99 -0.08 17.25
CA GLN A 3 -17.01 1.28 17.80
C GLN A 3 -15.76 2.08 17.41
N ALA A 4 -14.56 1.50 17.57
CA ALA A 4 -13.31 2.18 17.27
C ALA A 4 -13.20 2.55 15.77
N ILE A 5 -13.51 1.60 14.88
CA ILE A 5 -13.46 1.83 13.43
C ILE A 5 -14.53 2.85 13.01
N GLY A 6 -15.76 2.70 13.51
CA GLY A 6 -16.86 3.62 13.20
C GLY A 6 -16.58 5.04 13.69
N THR A 7 -16.09 5.20 14.92
CA THR A 7 -15.69 6.52 15.45
C THR A 7 -14.56 7.13 14.64
N ALA A 8 -13.52 6.37 14.30
CA ALA A 8 -12.42 6.86 13.47
C ALA A 8 -12.92 7.31 12.08
N LYS A 9 -13.80 6.51 11.45
CA LYS A 9 -14.45 6.86 10.19
C LYS A 9 -15.20 8.18 10.30
N SER A 10 -16.10 8.33 11.26
CA SER A 10 -16.89 9.56 11.41
C SER A 10 -16.03 10.80 11.69
N ILE A 11 -14.96 10.67 12.48
CA ILE A 11 -14.01 11.77 12.73
C ILE A 11 -13.34 12.19 11.42
N LEU A 12 -12.83 11.22 10.65
CA LEU A 12 -12.15 11.49 9.39
C LEU A 12 -13.09 12.09 8.34
N GLU A 13 -14.31 11.56 8.21
CA GLU A 13 -15.32 12.08 7.28
C GLU A 13 -15.74 13.52 7.63
N SER A 14 -15.90 13.81 8.92
CA SER A 14 -16.20 15.17 9.38
C SER A 14 -15.02 16.13 9.19
N MET A 15 -13.78 15.67 9.39
CA MET A 15 -12.59 16.52 9.30
C MET A 15 -12.17 16.79 7.84
N LEU A 16 -12.35 15.81 6.95
CA LEU A 16 -11.92 15.89 5.55
C LEU A 16 -13.07 16.25 4.59
N GLU A 17 -14.29 16.34 5.10
CA GLU A 17 -15.51 16.60 4.31
C GLU A 17 -15.66 15.65 3.12
N CYS A 18 -15.21 14.40 3.28
CA CYS A 18 -15.28 13.38 2.25
C CYS A 18 -15.67 12.02 2.84
N LYS A 19 -16.25 11.14 2.01
CA LYS A 19 -16.55 9.76 2.41
C LYS A 19 -15.24 8.98 2.55
N VAL A 20 -15.09 8.29 3.68
CA VAL A 20 -13.97 7.36 3.89
C VAL A 20 -14.37 5.98 3.41
N SER A 21 -13.67 5.52 2.37
CA SER A 21 -13.97 4.27 1.67
C SER A 21 -12.93 3.17 1.88
N GLY A 22 -11.71 3.52 2.28
CA GLY A 22 -10.62 2.58 2.46
C GLY A 22 -10.25 2.33 3.92
N PHE A 23 -9.83 1.11 4.21
CA PHE A 23 -9.26 0.74 5.50
C PHE A 23 -7.90 0.05 5.33
N ARG A 24 -7.07 0.15 6.37
CA ARG A 24 -5.89 -0.70 6.55
C ARG A 24 -5.73 -0.97 8.05
N ALA A 25 -5.70 -2.23 8.42
CA ALA A 25 -5.53 -2.65 9.79
C ALA A 25 -4.15 -2.25 10.32
N PRO A 26 -4.07 -1.77 11.57
CA PRO A 26 -2.80 -1.59 12.25
C PRO A 26 -1.95 -2.87 12.20
N TYR A 27 -0.67 -2.71 11.88
CA TYR A 27 0.29 -3.82 11.73
C TYR A 27 -0.10 -4.88 10.69
N THR A 28 -0.94 -4.51 9.70
CA THR A 28 -1.41 -5.43 8.65
C THR A 28 -2.06 -6.69 9.23
N ARG A 29 -2.71 -6.57 10.40
CA ARG A 29 -3.37 -7.68 11.10
C ARG A 29 -4.88 -7.56 10.96
N ILE A 30 -5.43 -8.26 9.97
CA ILE A 30 -6.86 -8.36 9.74
C ILE A 30 -7.37 -9.77 10.07
N ASN A 31 -8.65 -9.89 10.43
CA ASN A 31 -9.35 -11.15 10.64
C ASN A 31 -10.82 -11.01 10.21
N GLY A 32 -11.59 -12.11 10.24
CA GLY A 32 -12.99 -12.13 9.80
C GLY A 32 -13.88 -11.11 10.53
N ASP A 33 -13.69 -10.91 11.84
CA ASP A 33 -14.47 -9.93 12.62
C ASP A 33 -14.23 -8.50 12.15
N VAL A 34 -12.99 -8.17 11.79
CA VAL A 34 -12.65 -6.87 11.21
C VAL A 34 -13.28 -6.74 9.83
N ILE A 35 -13.15 -7.73 8.95
CA ILE A 35 -13.73 -7.67 7.60
C ILE A 35 -15.25 -7.49 7.66
N ALA A 36 -15.96 -8.27 8.47
CA ALA A 36 -17.39 -8.12 8.69
C ALA A 36 -17.75 -6.72 9.22
N THR A 37 -16.95 -6.18 10.15
CA THR A 37 -17.13 -4.82 10.65
C THR A 37 -16.95 -3.77 9.52
N LEU A 38 -15.97 -3.94 8.64
CA LEU A 38 -15.73 -3.01 7.52
C LEU A 38 -16.88 -3.04 6.51
N ALA A 39 -17.38 -4.23 6.21
CA ALA A 39 -18.57 -4.47 5.40
C ALA A 39 -19.80 -3.74 5.98
N GLU A 40 -20.13 -3.97 7.26
CA GLU A 40 -21.25 -3.31 7.94
C GLU A 40 -21.15 -1.78 7.94
N LEU A 41 -19.92 -1.26 8.06
CA LEU A 41 -19.66 0.18 8.07
C LEU A 41 -19.58 0.79 6.67
N GLY A 42 -19.77 -0.01 5.61
CA GLY A 42 -19.79 0.44 4.22
C GLY A 42 -18.46 0.96 3.72
N PHE A 43 -17.35 0.33 4.13
CA PHE A 43 -16.06 0.49 3.45
C PHE A 43 -16.12 -0.20 2.08
N ALA A 44 -15.44 0.38 1.09
CA ALA A 44 -15.34 -0.19 -0.25
C ALA A 44 -14.18 -1.20 -0.34
N TYR A 45 -13.11 -0.98 0.43
CA TYR A 45 -11.94 -1.86 0.39
C TYR A 45 -11.14 -1.90 1.68
N ASP A 46 -10.42 -3.01 1.85
CA ASP A 46 -9.27 -3.16 2.73
C ASP A 46 -7.96 -3.19 1.93
N SER A 47 -6.85 -2.91 2.61
CA SER A 47 -5.50 -3.02 2.06
C SER A 47 -4.54 -3.50 3.14
N SER A 48 -4.94 -4.50 3.92
CA SER A 48 -4.15 -5.00 5.04
C SER A 48 -3.31 -6.21 4.67
N GLU A 49 -3.74 -7.04 3.73
CA GLU A 49 -3.03 -8.27 3.42
C GLU A 49 -1.72 -7.98 2.69
N THR A 50 -0.76 -8.89 2.84
CA THR A 50 0.47 -8.90 2.06
C THR A 50 0.50 -10.18 1.25
N ARG A 51 0.68 -10.07 -0.06
CA ARG A 51 0.65 -11.21 -0.98
C ARG A 51 1.89 -11.22 -1.87
N ALA A 52 2.46 -12.40 -2.09
CA ALA A 52 3.63 -12.54 -2.94
C ALA A 52 3.21 -12.45 -4.42
N ILE A 53 3.91 -11.61 -5.19
CA ILE A 53 3.79 -11.56 -6.65
C ILE A 53 4.27 -12.89 -7.22
N GLY A 54 3.46 -13.52 -8.07
CA GLY A 54 3.80 -14.82 -8.63
C GLY A 54 2.79 -15.31 -9.66
N PRO A 55 2.88 -16.60 -10.05
CA PRO A 55 1.96 -17.20 -11.00
C PRO A 55 0.48 -17.07 -10.58
N ASP A 56 0.21 -17.11 -9.27
CA ASP A 56 -1.12 -17.16 -8.68
C ASP A 56 -1.70 -15.78 -8.30
N TRP A 57 -0.94 -14.70 -8.53
CA TRP A 57 -1.40 -13.34 -8.27
C TRP A 57 -0.55 -12.32 -9.01
N ARG A 58 -1.22 -11.49 -9.81
CA ARG A 58 -0.60 -10.48 -10.67
C ARG A 58 -1.11 -9.08 -10.32
N LEU A 59 -1.18 -8.79 -9.02
CA LEU A 59 -1.52 -7.48 -8.46
C LEU A 59 -2.97 -7.04 -8.65
N GLU A 60 -3.85 -7.94 -9.08
CA GLU A 60 -5.29 -7.69 -9.12
C GLU A 60 -5.88 -7.60 -7.71
N SER A 61 -6.94 -6.80 -7.59
CA SER A 61 -7.81 -6.85 -6.41
C SER A 61 -8.60 -8.14 -6.40
N TYR A 62 -8.98 -8.61 -5.21
CA TYR A 62 -9.86 -9.76 -5.05
C TYR A 62 -10.90 -9.48 -3.98
N LEU A 63 -11.98 -10.25 -3.97
CA LEU A 63 -13.02 -10.11 -2.97
C LEU A 63 -12.70 -10.96 -1.74
N VAL A 64 -12.91 -10.39 -0.56
CA VAL A 64 -12.92 -11.10 0.72
C VAL A 64 -14.32 -11.08 1.31
N GLU A 65 -14.71 -12.19 1.93
CA GLU A 65 -16.04 -12.37 2.49
C GLU A 65 -16.15 -11.68 3.86
N GLY A 66 -17.14 -10.79 4.01
CA GLY A 66 -17.44 -10.03 5.22
C GLY A 66 -18.84 -10.33 5.75
N GLY A 67 -19.16 -11.61 5.91
CA GLY A 67 -20.55 -12.06 6.15
C GLY A 67 -21.34 -12.07 4.84
N ASP A 68 -22.50 -11.41 4.82
CA ASP A 68 -23.39 -11.38 3.64
C ASP A 68 -22.95 -10.41 2.52
N THR A 69 -21.79 -9.77 2.66
CA THR A 69 -21.26 -8.81 1.68
C THR A 69 -19.79 -9.08 1.38
N PHE A 70 -19.33 -8.57 0.24
CA PHE A 70 -17.94 -8.69 -0.20
C PHE A 70 -17.23 -7.34 -0.06
N LEU A 71 -15.97 -7.40 0.39
CA LEU A 71 -15.07 -6.26 0.46
C LEU A 71 -13.94 -6.49 -0.55
N ALA A 72 -13.53 -5.44 -1.27
CA ALA A 72 -12.36 -5.57 -2.13
C ALA A 72 -11.08 -5.53 -1.27
N GLU A 73 -10.17 -6.48 -1.49
CA GLU A 73 -8.83 -6.47 -0.91
C GLU A 73 -7.83 -5.94 -1.93
N LEU A 74 -7.09 -4.91 -1.51
CA LEU A 74 -5.99 -4.30 -2.25
C LEU A 74 -4.67 -4.67 -1.57
N ALA A 75 -4.23 -5.91 -1.76
CA ALA A 75 -3.09 -6.45 -1.05
C ALA A 75 -1.78 -5.72 -1.35
N LEU A 76 -0.93 -5.59 -0.33
CA LEU A 76 0.42 -5.09 -0.45
C LEU A 76 1.31 -6.12 -1.14
N PRO A 77 2.05 -5.73 -2.19
CA PRO A 77 2.92 -6.68 -2.87
C PRO A 77 4.15 -7.05 -2.04
N GLU A 78 4.47 -8.33 -2.10
CA GLU A 78 5.73 -8.90 -1.67
C GLU A 78 6.45 -9.53 -2.86
N PHE A 79 7.77 -9.38 -2.91
CA PHE A 79 8.59 -9.77 -4.04
C PHE A 79 9.99 -10.15 -3.58
N LYS A 80 10.83 -10.58 -4.52
CA LYS A 80 12.25 -10.85 -4.27
C LYS A 80 13.10 -9.81 -4.99
N ASP A 81 14.19 -9.39 -4.37
CA ASP A 81 15.21 -8.58 -5.05
C ASP A 81 16.00 -9.43 -6.07
N SER A 82 16.90 -8.79 -6.80
CA SER A 82 17.79 -9.45 -7.77
C SER A 82 18.72 -10.51 -7.16
N ARG A 83 18.83 -10.58 -5.82
CA ARG A 83 19.60 -11.58 -5.08
C ARG A 83 18.70 -12.66 -4.46
N GLY A 84 17.40 -12.66 -4.78
CA GLY A 84 16.43 -13.61 -4.26
C GLY A 84 15.96 -13.32 -2.82
N LYS A 85 16.37 -12.21 -2.21
CA LYS A 85 15.96 -11.84 -0.85
C LYS A 85 14.56 -11.23 -0.88
N ARG A 86 13.69 -11.75 0.00
CA ARG A 86 12.32 -11.28 0.21
C ARG A 86 12.30 -9.77 0.55
N MET A 87 11.36 -9.06 -0.06
CA MET A 87 11.10 -7.64 0.11
C MET A 87 9.58 -7.42 0.13
N THR A 88 9.14 -6.53 1.00
CA THR A 88 7.78 -5.99 0.95
C THR A 88 7.81 -4.66 0.22
N SER A 89 6.63 -4.22 -0.23
CA SER A 89 6.44 -2.91 -0.85
C SER A 89 6.47 -1.72 0.13
N TYR A 90 6.80 -1.97 1.41
CA TYR A 90 7.07 -0.90 2.34
C TYR A 90 8.43 -0.25 2.05
N LEU A 91 8.48 1.08 2.05
CA LEU A 91 9.68 1.88 1.79
C LEU A 91 10.53 2.14 3.03
N TRP A 92 10.09 1.77 4.24
CA TRP A 92 10.87 2.00 5.45
C TRP A 92 12.30 1.41 5.39
N PRO A 93 12.56 0.23 4.77
CA PRO A 93 13.93 -0.27 4.65
C PRO A 93 14.81 0.63 3.76
N MET A 94 14.21 1.29 2.77
CA MET A 94 14.91 2.27 1.93
C MET A 94 15.23 3.53 2.75
N LEU A 95 14.25 4.04 3.48
CA LEU A 95 14.41 5.23 4.34
C LEU A 95 15.42 5.00 5.49
N GLU A 96 15.70 3.73 5.83
CA GLU A 96 16.75 3.34 6.77
C GLU A 96 18.08 2.96 6.10
N GLY A 97 18.23 3.19 4.80
CA GLY A 97 19.45 2.89 4.03
C GLY A 97 19.74 1.40 3.86
N ARG A 98 18.79 0.52 4.16
CA ARG A 98 18.91 -0.94 4.00
C ARG A 98 18.57 -1.39 2.58
N ARG A 99 17.92 -0.53 1.79
CA ARG A 99 17.51 -0.76 0.40
C ARG A 99 17.71 0.50 -0.43
N ARG A 100 17.84 0.32 -1.75
CA ARG A 100 17.98 1.42 -2.72
C ARG A 100 16.68 1.66 -3.48
N PRO A 101 16.39 2.90 -3.92
CA PRO A 101 15.24 3.22 -4.79
C PRO A 101 15.08 2.27 -5.98
N GLU A 102 16.19 1.91 -6.63
CA GLU A 102 16.21 1.07 -7.84
C GLU A 102 15.63 -0.32 -7.58
N GLU A 103 15.81 -0.89 -6.38
CA GLU A 103 15.26 -2.22 -6.05
C GLU A 103 13.73 -2.25 -6.16
N TYR A 104 13.05 -1.14 -5.84
CA TYR A 104 11.60 -1.01 -5.98
C TYR A 104 11.17 -0.69 -7.41
N LEU A 105 11.95 0.11 -8.13
CA LEU A 105 11.65 0.45 -9.52
C LEU A 105 11.83 -0.77 -10.45
N ASP A 106 12.83 -1.59 -10.19
CA ASP A 106 13.15 -2.76 -11.02
C ASP A 106 12.04 -3.81 -10.93
N VAL A 107 11.50 -4.09 -9.74
CA VAL A 107 10.36 -5.02 -9.63
C VAL A 107 9.12 -4.49 -10.37
N ILE A 108 8.85 -3.19 -10.30
CA ILE A 108 7.71 -2.59 -11.01
C ILE A 108 7.90 -2.69 -12.53
N ARG A 109 9.11 -2.39 -13.04
CA ARG A 109 9.43 -2.54 -14.48
C ARG A 109 9.29 -3.97 -14.97
N GLN A 110 9.69 -4.94 -14.15
CA GLN A 110 9.59 -6.36 -14.48
C GLN A 110 8.14 -6.86 -14.43
N THR A 111 7.34 -6.34 -13.50
CA THR A 111 5.97 -6.84 -13.26
C THR A 111 4.96 -6.18 -14.19
N ALA A 112 5.09 -4.89 -14.49
CA ALA A 112 4.12 -4.12 -15.27
C ALA A 112 3.72 -4.75 -16.62
N PRO A 113 4.64 -5.31 -17.44
CA PRO A 113 4.28 -5.97 -18.70
C PRO A 113 3.40 -7.21 -18.53
N THR A 114 3.47 -7.86 -17.36
CA THR A 114 2.80 -9.13 -17.07
C THR A 114 1.54 -8.99 -16.20
N ALA A 115 1.32 -7.79 -15.65
CA ALA A 115 0.21 -7.43 -14.76
C ALA A 115 -0.60 -6.25 -15.33
N PRO A 116 -1.16 -6.36 -16.56
CA PRO A 116 -1.97 -5.28 -17.12
C PRO A 116 -3.19 -5.02 -16.24
N GLY A 117 -3.38 -3.76 -15.85
CA GLY A 117 -4.46 -3.38 -14.94
C GLY A 117 -4.24 -3.77 -13.48
N GLY A 118 -3.06 -4.27 -13.10
CA GLY A 118 -2.74 -4.57 -11.70
C GLY A 118 -2.35 -3.32 -10.88
N LEU A 119 -2.46 -3.42 -9.56
CA LEU A 119 -2.13 -2.36 -8.61
C LEU A 119 -0.85 -2.68 -7.81
N PHE A 120 0.25 -1.98 -8.10
CA PHE A 120 1.43 -2.02 -7.25
C PHE A 120 1.38 -0.92 -6.18
N ILE A 121 1.16 -1.30 -4.91
CA ILE A 121 1.10 -0.36 -3.80
C ILE A 121 2.48 -0.19 -3.18
N LEU A 122 2.98 1.05 -3.06
CA LEU A 122 4.12 1.39 -2.21
C LEU A 122 3.63 2.02 -0.91
N ALA A 123 4.09 1.50 0.24
CA ALA A 123 3.63 1.94 1.55
C ALA A 123 4.76 2.57 2.38
N PHE A 124 4.47 3.62 3.13
CA PHE A 124 5.40 4.18 4.11
C PHE A 124 4.65 4.96 5.19
N HIS A 125 5.32 5.21 6.31
CA HIS A 125 4.86 6.19 7.29
C HIS A 125 5.68 7.46 7.15
N PRO A 126 5.06 8.66 7.19
CA PRO A 126 5.82 9.91 7.08
C PRO A 126 6.94 10.05 8.11
N TRP A 127 6.77 9.50 9.32
CA TRP A 127 7.79 9.56 10.36
C TRP A 127 9.08 8.78 10.02
N HIS A 128 9.00 7.76 9.16
CA HIS A 128 10.20 7.04 8.69
C HIS A 128 11.11 7.92 7.82
N ILE A 129 10.69 9.12 7.43
CA ILE A 129 11.59 10.09 6.78
C ILE A 129 12.57 10.67 7.81
N ALA A 130 12.16 10.78 9.07
CA ALA A 130 12.87 11.51 10.12
C ALA A 130 13.37 10.63 11.29
N ALA A 131 12.89 9.39 11.43
CA ALA A 131 13.34 8.45 12.46
C ALA A 131 13.32 6.99 11.98
N ASP A 132 14.15 6.15 12.58
CA ASP A 132 14.17 4.69 12.31
C ASP A 132 13.10 3.92 13.09
N GLU A 133 12.91 2.63 12.78
CA GLU A 133 11.94 1.74 13.42
C GLU A 133 12.01 1.67 14.95
N LYS A 134 13.13 2.08 15.56
CA LYS A 134 13.32 2.12 17.01
C LYS A 134 13.06 3.51 17.60
N GLY A 135 12.68 4.48 16.78
CA GLY A 135 12.43 5.87 17.17
C GLY A 135 13.69 6.72 17.29
N ARG A 136 14.85 6.25 16.78
CA ARG A 136 16.05 7.08 16.76
C ARG A 136 15.87 8.18 15.71
N PRO A 137 16.04 9.46 16.07
CA PRO A 137 16.02 10.53 15.09
C PRO A 137 17.21 10.42 14.14
N PHE A 138 16.95 10.71 12.87
CA PHE A 138 17.98 10.75 11.83
C PHE A 138 18.77 12.07 11.87
N SER A 139 20.03 12.02 11.42
CA SER A 139 20.84 13.22 11.21
C SER A 139 20.32 14.05 10.02
N PRO A 140 20.66 15.34 9.92
CA PRO A 140 20.29 16.16 8.76
C PRO A 140 20.67 15.54 7.41
N GLU A 141 21.83 14.87 7.34
CA GLU A 141 22.31 14.17 6.15
C GLU A 141 21.45 12.94 5.82
N GLU A 142 21.04 12.19 6.84
CA GLU A 142 20.11 11.06 6.71
C GLU A 142 18.73 11.54 6.23
N LEU A 143 18.16 12.62 6.80
CA LEU A 143 16.90 13.21 6.33
C LEU A 143 17.00 13.63 4.86
N GLN A 144 18.08 14.32 4.50
CA GLN A 144 18.27 14.81 3.14
C GLN A 144 18.40 13.64 2.15
N ARG A 145 19.10 12.56 2.53
CA ARG A 145 19.16 11.31 1.76
C ARG A 145 17.77 10.70 1.61
N ASN A 146 17.01 10.57 2.69
CA ASN A 146 15.68 9.98 2.66
C ASN A 146 14.72 10.74 1.73
N CYS A 147 14.76 12.06 1.75
CA CYS A 147 14.01 12.91 0.83
C CYS A 147 14.45 12.73 -0.63
N ARG A 148 15.76 12.65 -0.89
CA ARG A 148 16.29 12.37 -2.24
C ARG A 148 15.86 11.00 -2.74
N ASP A 149 15.95 9.97 -1.91
CA ASP A 149 15.60 8.58 -2.27
C ASP A 149 14.09 8.45 -2.54
N LEU A 150 13.24 9.05 -1.71
CA LEU A 150 11.80 9.12 -1.98
C LEU A 150 11.51 9.88 -3.28
N GLY A 151 12.19 11.00 -3.52
CA GLY A 151 12.11 11.75 -4.77
C GLY A 151 12.52 10.92 -5.98
N ALA A 152 13.58 10.12 -5.86
CA ALA A 152 14.07 9.23 -6.91
C ALA A 152 13.05 8.12 -7.23
N VAL A 153 12.41 7.52 -6.21
CA VAL A 153 11.30 6.57 -6.43
C VAL A 153 10.16 7.24 -7.19
N LEU A 154 9.67 8.40 -6.73
CA LEU A 154 8.54 9.09 -7.37
C LEU A 154 8.83 9.51 -8.81
N ALA A 155 10.03 10.05 -9.07
CA ALA A 155 10.47 10.38 -10.42
C ALA A 155 10.62 9.14 -11.30
N GLY A 156 11.20 8.07 -10.74
CA GLY A 156 11.34 6.78 -11.40
C GLY A 156 10.00 6.19 -11.82
N LEU A 157 8.99 6.19 -10.93
CA LEU A 157 7.65 5.70 -11.25
C LEU A 157 7.03 6.45 -12.42
N ARG A 158 7.12 7.80 -12.42
CA ARG A 158 6.61 8.63 -13.53
C ARG A 158 7.31 8.35 -14.86
N SER A 159 8.53 7.83 -14.85
CA SER A 159 9.28 7.50 -16.06
C SER A 159 8.93 6.14 -16.67
N ILE A 160 8.17 5.29 -15.97
CA ILE A 160 7.79 3.95 -16.47
C ILE A 160 6.51 4.09 -17.31
N PRO A 161 6.57 3.97 -18.66
CA PRO A 161 5.44 4.34 -19.53
C PRO A 161 4.17 3.52 -19.33
N ALA A 162 4.31 2.28 -18.85
CA ALA A 162 3.21 1.36 -18.60
C ALA A 162 2.52 1.56 -17.23
N THR A 163 2.86 2.62 -16.49
CA THR A 163 2.33 2.86 -15.14
C THR A 163 1.66 4.22 -15.02
N LYS A 164 0.68 4.29 -14.11
CA LYS A 164 -0.01 5.53 -13.73
C LYS A 164 -0.09 5.59 -12.22
N LEU A 165 0.26 6.74 -11.64
CA LEU A 165 0.03 6.98 -10.21
C LEU A 165 -1.45 7.28 -9.98
N VAL A 166 -2.07 6.52 -9.08
CA VAL A 166 -3.49 6.63 -8.72
C VAL A 166 -3.65 6.52 -7.21
N THR A 167 -4.77 6.98 -6.68
CA THR A 167 -5.20 6.63 -5.32
C THR A 167 -5.75 5.20 -5.33
N LEU A 168 -5.81 4.55 -4.17
CA LEU A 168 -6.41 3.22 -4.04
C LEU A 168 -7.89 3.21 -4.49
N GLN A 169 -8.67 4.22 -4.07
CA GLN A 169 -10.03 4.41 -4.57
C GLN A 169 -10.08 4.65 -6.09
N GLY A 170 -9.14 5.44 -6.62
CA GLY A 170 -9.06 5.70 -8.05
C GLY A 170 -8.79 4.44 -8.86
N TYR A 171 -7.98 3.51 -8.32
CA TYR A 171 -7.78 2.18 -8.92
C TYR A 171 -9.08 1.37 -8.95
N LEU A 172 -9.82 1.30 -7.84
CA LEU A 172 -11.10 0.58 -7.80
C LEU A 172 -12.10 1.11 -8.82
N ASN A 173 -12.22 2.43 -8.91
CA ASN A 173 -13.07 3.06 -9.92
C ASN A 173 -12.64 2.71 -11.36
N LEU A 174 -11.36 2.44 -11.62
CA LEU A 174 -10.91 2.04 -12.95
C LEU A 174 -11.28 0.58 -13.26
N VAL A 175 -11.18 -0.32 -12.29
CA VAL A 175 -11.49 -1.74 -12.51
C VAL A 175 -12.99 -2.04 -12.49
N GLU A 176 -13.80 -1.28 -11.77
CA GLU A 176 -15.27 -1.42 -11.78
C GLU A 176 -15.91 -0.94 -13.10
N ASN A 177 -15.22 -0.06 -13.84
CA ASN A 177 -15.70 0.51 -15.10
C ASN A 177 -14.99 -0.06 -16.35
N ALA A 178 -14.16 -1.10 -16.18
CA ALA A 178 -13.44 -1.78 -17.25
C ALA A 178 -14.18 -3.05 -17.71
#